data_AF-A0A9N9X647-F1
#
_entry.id   AF-A0A9N9X647-F1
#
_cell.length_a   1.000
_cell.length_b   1.000
_cell.length_c   1.000
_cell.angle_alpha   90.00
_cell.angle_beta   90.00
_cell.angle_gamma   90.00
#
_symmetry.space_group_name_H-M   'P 1'
#
loop_
_entity.id
_entity.type
_entity.pdbx_description
1 polymer ?
#
loop_
_entity_poly.entity_id
_entity_poly.type
_entity_poly.pdbx_seq_one_letter_code
_entity_poly.pdbx_strand_id
1 'polypeptide(L)'
;MTSLVNEGDELDILEANREPLSYDELIQLQAEPAVDEETEPVVSKQLTLNNLSKAFSYIEQGINILLANDPDDERSTKVSREVNSVISCYKSLKNEIDKKARQTTLDNIFV
;
A
#
# COMPACT_ATOMS: atom_id res chain seq x y z
N MET A 1 -68.28 9.90 -45.44
CA MET A 1 -66.86 9.72 -45.75
C MET A 1 -66.06 9.98 -44.49
N THR A 2 -65.63 8.93 -43.77
CA THR A 2 -64.23 8.43 -43.74
C THR A 2 -63.22 9.47 -43.27
N SER A 3 -62.81 9.38 -41.99
CA SER A 3 -61.45 9.00 -41.49
C SER A 3 -60.39 10.08 -41.77
N LEU A 4 -59.62 10.59 -40.81
CA LEU A 4 -58.86 9.94 -39.74
C LEU A 4 -58.83 10.85 -38.50
N VAL A 5 -59.06 10.31 -37.31
CA VAL A 5 -58.84 11.04 -36.06
C VAL A 5 -57.34 11.00 -35.78
N ASN A 6 -56.71 12.16 -35.78
CA ASN A 6 -55.38 12.42 -35.29
C ASN A 6 -55.48 12.91 -33.84
N GLU A 7 -54.39 12.72 -33.08
CA GLU A 7 -54.09 13.31 -31.77
C GLU A 7 -54.89 12.77 -30.58
N GLY A 8 -54.26 11.86 -29.84
CA GLY A 8 -54.59 11.54 -28.46
C GLY A 8 -53.30 11.40 -27.67
N ASP A 9 -53.03 12.40 -26.83
CA ASP A 9 -51.93 12.49 -25.88
C ASP A 9 -51.81 11.24 -24.99
N GLU A 10 -51.00 10.26 -25.38
CA GLU A 10 -50.47 9.24 -24.46
C GLU A 10 -49.19 9.76 -23.80
N LEU A 11 -49.34 10.85 -23.06
CA LEU A 11 -48.42 11.19 -22.00
C LEU A 11 -49.14 11.05 -20.66
N ASP A 12 -48.49 10.29 -19.79
CA ASP A 12 -48.49 10.50 -18.35
C ASP A 12 -49.63 9.87 -17.53
N ILE A 13 -49.66 8.52 -17.48
CA ILE A 13 -50.44 7.79 -16.46
C ILE A 13 -49.64 6.63 -15.85
N LEU A 14 -48.33 6.80 -15.61
CA LEU A 14 -47.53 5.79 -14.87
C LEU A 14 -46.72 6.35 -13.70
N GLU A 15 -46.72 7.66 -13.44
CA GLU A 15 -46.04 8.24 -12.27
C GLU A 15 -46.96 8.37 -11.03
N ALA A 16 -48.28 8.20 -11.19
CA ALA A 16 -49.26 8.50 -10.12
C ALA A 16 -49.50 7.38 -9.08
N ASN A 17 -48.84 6.22 -9.20
CA ASN A 17 -49.00 5.09 -8.26
C ASN A 17 -47.68 4.55 -7.69
N ARG A 18 -46.57 5.30 -7.79
CA ARG A 18 -45.38 4.96 -6.99
C ARG A 18 -45.63 5.45 -5.57
N GLU A 19 -46.05 4.55 -4.69
CA GLU A 19 -45.93 4.81 -3.26
C GLU A 19 -44.46 5.10 -2.94
N PRO A 20 -44.16 6.13 -2.12
CA PRO A 20 -42.81 6.34 -1.65
C PRO A 20 -42.34 5.10 -0.88
N LEU A 21 -41.11 4.65 -1.16
CA LEU A 21 -40.51 3.52 -0.44
C LEU A 21 -40.70 3.70 1.06
N SER A 22 -41.12 2.63 1.73
CA SER A 22 -41.26 2.64 3.18
C SER A 22 -39.89 2.84 3.85
N TYR A 23 -39.90 3.34 5.09
CA TYR A 23 -38.68 3.56 5.86
C TYR A 23 -37.83 2.28 5.98
N ASP A 24 -38.47 1.11 6.08
CA ASP A 24 -37.79 -0.18 6.18
C ASP A 24 -37.16 -0.64 4.86
N GLU A 25 -37.72 -0.24 3.71
CA GLU A 25 -37.14 -0.49 2.38
C GLU A 25 -35.95 0.44 2.10
N LEU A 26 -36.00 1.68 2.62
CA LEU A 26 -34.89 2.63 2.56
C LEU A 26 -33.68 2.13 3.38
N ILE A 27 -33.92 1.54 4.56
CA ILE A 27 -32.87 0.94 5.39
C ILE A 27 -32.24 -0.27 4.68
N GLN A 28 -33.04 -1.11 4.02
CA GLN A 28 -32.53 -2.28 3.29
C GLN A 28 -31.65 -1.90 2.10
N LEU A 29 -31.96 -0.81 1.38
CA LEU A 29 -31.08 -0.27 0.32
C LEU A 29 -29.76 0.28 0.86
N GLN A 30 -29.73 0.79 2.09
CA GLN A 30 -28.48 1.18 2.77
C GLN A 30 -27.69 -0.02 3.32
N ALA A 31 -28.31 -1.20 3.38
CA ALA A 31 -27.72 -2.44 3.87
C ALA A 31 -27.19 -3.36 2.77
N GLU A 32 -27.22 -2.94 1.49
CA GLU A 32 -26.35 -3.51 0.47
C GLU A 32 -24.90 -3.18 0.87
N PRO A 33 -24.07 -4.16 1.29
CA PRO A 33 -22.66 -3.88 1.39
C PRO A 33 -22.23 -3.48 -0.01
N ALA A 34 -21.66 -2.29 -0.16
CA ALA A 34 -20.86 -1.98 -1.33
C ALA A 34 -19.97 -3.20 -1.54
N VAL A 35 -20.17 -3.90 -2.67
CA VAL A 35 -19.23 -4.92 -3.11
C VAL A 35 -17.91 -4.18 -3.15
N ASP A 36 -17.08 -4.44 -2.14
CA ASP A 36 -15.74 -3.90 -2.02
C ASP A 36 -15.04 -4.37 -3.29
N GLU A 37 -14.92 -3.45 -4.26
CA GLU A 37 -14.07 -3.64 -5.41
C GLU A 37 -12.74 -4.11 -4.84
N GLU A 38 -12.44 -5.39 -5.05
CA GLU A 38 -11.31 -6.14 -4.54
C GLU A 38 -10.20 -5.19 -4.10
N THR A 39 -10.22 -4.81 -2.81
CA THR A 39 -9.14 -3.99 -2.28
C THR A 39 -7.93 -4.90 -2.30
N GLU A 40 -7.16 -4.84 -3.39
CA GLU A 40 -5.87 -5.51 -3.47
C GLU A 40 -5.17 -5.20 -2.15
N PRO A 41 -4.73 -6.21 -1.40
CA PRO A 41 -4.20 -5.98 -0.07
C PRO A 41 -3.05 -4.99 -0.22
N VAL A 42 -3.23 -3.78 0.32
CA VAL A 42 -2.23 -2.72 0.23
C VAL A 42 -0.97 -3.26 0.89
N VAL A 43 -0.01 -3.72 0.07
CA VAL A 43 1.25 -4.25 0.57
C VAL A 43 2.01 -3.07 1.14
N SER A 44 1.86 -2.84 2.45
CA SER A 44 2.62 -1.82 3.17
C SER A 44 4.11 -2.08 2.96
N LYS A 45 4.85 -1.07 2.52
CA LYS A 45 6.31 -1.18 2.40
C LYS A 45 6.90 -1.34 3.79
N GLN A 46 7.51 -2.49 4.06
CA GLN A 46 8.11 -2.79 5.36
C GLN A 46 9.63 -2.91 5.28
N LEU A 47 10.31 -2.18 6.16
CA LEU A 47 11.74 -2.31 6.40
C LEU A 47 11.99 -3.45 7.38
N THR A 48 11.96 -4.68 6.89
CA THR A 48 12.26 -5.86 7.69
C THR A 48 13.77 -6.00 7.91
N LEU A 49 14.16 -6.73 8.97
CA LEU A 49 15.57 -7.05 9.25
C LEU A 49 16.24 -7.75 8.05
N ASN A 50 15.52 -8.65 7.37
CA ASN A 50 16.01 -9.36 6.20
C ASN A 50 16.24 -8.41 5.02
N ASN A 51 15.28 -7.53 4.72
CA ASN A 51 15.39 -6.56 3.62
C ASN A 51 16.55 -5.58 3.85
N LEU A 52 16.72 -5.07 5.08
CA LEU A 52 17.84 -4.20 5.42
C LEU A 52 19.19 -4.92 5.29
N SER A 53 19.28 -6.17 5.77
CA SER A 53 20.51 -6.96 5.66
C SER A 53 20.89 -7.24 4.20
N LYS A 54 19.89 -7.58 3.36
CA LYS A 54 20.08 -7.79 1.93
C LYS A 54 20.53 -6.51 1.22
N ALA A 55 19.90 -5.37 1.52
CA ALA A 55 20.29 -4.08 0.95
C ALA A 55 21.74 -3.71 1.31
N PHE A 56 22.13 -3.86 2.58
CA PHE A 56 23.50 -3.60 3.00
C PHE A 56 24.51 -4.53 2.33
N SER A 57 24.19 -5.81 2.16
CA SER A 57 25.04 -6.73 1.41
C SER A 57 25.27 -6.29 -0.04
N TYR A 58 24.25 -5.79 -0.73
CA TYR A 58 24.43 -5.27 -2.09
C TYR A 58 25.26 -3.98 -2.14
N ILE A 59 25.05 -3.09 -1.19
CA ILE A 59 25.84 -1.85 -1.08
C ILE A 59 27.32 -2.19 -0.84
N GLU A 60 27.62 -3.10 0.08
CA GLU A 60 28.99 -3.53 0.37
C GLU A 60 29.64 -4.21 -0.85
N GLN A 61 28.91 -5.06 -1.56
CA GLN A 61 29.41 -5.65 -2.81
C GLN A 61 29.75 -4.58 -3.85
N GLY A 62 28.88 -3.58 -4.05
CA GLY A 62 29.13 -2.47 -4.95
C GLY A 62 30.35 -1.65 -4.54
N ILE A 63 30.47 -1.32 -3.25
CA ILE A 63 31.64 -0.60 -2.72
C ILE A 63 32.93 -1.40 -2.95
N ASN A 64 32.92 -2.70 -2.69
CA ASN A 64 34.10 -3.54 -2.87
C ASN A 64 34.55 -3.62 -4.34
N ILE A 65 33.60 -3.65 -5.28
CA ILE A 65 33.91 -3.59 -6.71
C ILE A 65 34.58 -2.24 -7.04
N LEU A 66 34.06 -1.12 -6.54
CA LEU A 66 34.68 0.19 -6.77
C LEU A 66 36.08 0.28 -6.19
N LEU A 67 36.27 -0.14 -4.92
CA LEU A 67 37.58 -0.15 -4.26
C LEU A 67 38.61 -1.01 -5.01
N ALA A 68 38.18 -2.13 -5.60
CA ALA A 68 39.10 -3.04 -6.31
C ALA A 68 39.47 -2.59 -7.73
N ASN A 69 38.67 -1.72 -8.36
CA ASN A 69 38.81 -1.40 -9.79
C ASN A 69 39.08 0.09 -10.05
N ASP A 70 38.95 0.96 -9.05
CA ASP A 70 39.26 2.38 -9.20
C ASP A 70 40.78 2.61 -9.11
N PRO A 71 41.45 3.15 -10.15
CA PRO A 71 42.87 3.49 -10.07
C PRO A 71 43.17 4.67 -9.12
N ASP A 72 42.15 5.39 -8.66
CA ASP A 72 42.23 6.46 -7.67
C ASP A 72 41.70 5.97 -6.31
N ASP A 73 42.63 5.49 -5.48
CA ASP A 73 42.33 4.96 -4.14
C ASP A 73 41.68 6.01 -3.23
N GLU A 74 42.04 7.28 -3.36
CA GLU A 74 41.50 8.35 -2.53
C GLU A 74 40.02 8.56 -2.84
N ARG A 75 39.68 8.62 -4.13
CA ARG A 75 38.30 8.73 -4.58
C ARG A 75 37.44 7.55 -4.13
N SER A 76 37.88 6.32 -4.38
CA SER A 76 37.10 5.12 -4.04
C SER A 76 36.92 4.97 -2.53
N THR A 77 37.96 5.27 -1.75
CA THR A 77 37.89 5.26 -0.29
C THR A 77 36.98 6.37 0.23
N LYS A 78 37.03 7.58 -0.35
CA LYS A 78 36.13 8.68 0.00
C LYS A 78 34.66 8.29 -0.23
N VAL A 79 34.34 7.74 -1.41
CA VAL A 79 32.99 7.26 -1.73
C VAL A 79 32.53 6.19 -0.74
N SER A 80 33.38 5.22 -0.42
CA SER A 80 33.07 4.18 0.58
C SER A 80 32.68 4.78 1.93
N ARG A 81 33.44 5.76 2.43
CA ARG A 81 33.13 6.45 3.70
C ARG A 81 31.83 7.24 3.63
N GLU A 82 31.62 8.00 2.55
CA GLU A 82 30.43 8.84 2.37
C GLU A 82 29.15 7.99 2.27
N VAL A 83 29.16 6.91 1.47
CA VAL A 83 28.03 5.97 1.39
C VAL A 83 27.70 5.40 2.76
N ASN A 84 28.72 4.94 3.50
CA ASN A 84 28.54 4.39 4.84
C ASN A 84 27.97 5.41 5.83
N SER A 85 28.36 6.68 5.70
CA SER A 85 27.82 7.80 6.49
C SER A 85 26.34 8.06 6.16
N VAL A 86 26.00 8.15 4.86
CA VAL A 86 24.63 8.43 4.40
C VAL A 86 23.65 7.35 4.82
N ILE A 87 24.05 6.08 4.77
CA ILE A 87 23.16 4.96 5.14
C ILE A 87 23.13 4.68 6.66
N SER A 88 23.84 5.47 7.48
CA SER A 88 23.95 5.25 8.92
C SER A 88 22.60 5.21 9.64
N CYS A 89 21.62 6.02 9.18
CA CYS A 89 20.26 6.03 9.72
C CYS A 89 19.58 4.65 9.61
N TYR A 90 19.76 3.95 8.49
CA TYR A 90 19.22 2.61 8.30
C TYR A 90 19.97 1.57 9.14
N LYS A 91 21.27 1.76 9.39
CA LYS A 91 22.04 0.87 10.28
C LYS A 91 21.54 0.96 11.72
N SER A 92 21.29 2.18 12.20
CA SER A 92 20.66 2.41 13.51
C SER A 92 19.28 1.76 13.58
N LEU A 93 18.44 1.96 12.56
CA LEU A 93 17.12 1.33 12.48
C LEU A 93 17.19 -0.21 12.52
N LYS A 94 18.12 -0.81 11.76
CA LYS A 94 18.33 -2.26 11.78
C LYS A 94 18.64 -2.78 13.19
N ASN A 95 19.49 -2.07 13.93
CA ASN A 95 19.85 -2.42 15.30
C ASN A 95 18.66 -2.30 16.26
N GLU A 96 17.81 -1.29 16.09
CA GLU A 96 16.58 -1.15 16.87
C GLU A 96 15.59 -2.30 16.60
N ILE A 97 15.41 -2.68 15.34
CA ILE A 97 14.55 -3.82 14.95
C ILE A 97 15.07 -5.11 15.57
N ASP A 98 16.38 -5.37 15.48
CA ASP A 98 17.01 -6.57 16.05
C ASP A 98 16.89 -6.59 17.58
N LYS A 99 17.14 -5.45 18.26
CA LYS A 99 16.98 -5.34 19.71
C LYS A 99 15.54 -5.64 20.15
N LYS A 100 14.54 -5.08 19.44
CA LYS A 100 13.12 -5.35 19.72
C LYS A 100 12.78 -6.83 19.56
N ALA A 101 13.22 -7.44 18.47
CA ALA A 101 12.98 -8.87 18.23
C ALA A 101 13.58 -9.76 19.34
N ARG A 102 14.79 -9.46 19.79
CA ARG A 102 15.43 -10.16 20.91
C ARG A 102 14.67 -9.97 22.22
N GLN A 103 14.21 -8.76 22.52
CA GLN A 103 13.43 -8.50 23.74
C GLN A 103 12.13 -9.30 23.75
N THR A 104 11.36 -9.27 22.66
CA THR A 104 10.13 -10.06 22.52
C THR A 104 10.39 -11.55 22.70
N THR A 105 11.52 -12.05 22.20
CA THR A 105 11.89 -13.46 22.37
C THR A 105 12.16 -13.80 23.84
N LEU A 106 12.85 -12.93 24.58
CA LEU A 106 13.10 -13.13 26.02
C LEU A 106 11.80 -13.08 26.82
N ASP A 107 10.94 -12.10 26.56
CA ASP A 107 9.67 -11.94 27.27
C ASP A 107 8.79 -13.20 27.13
N ASN A 108 8.79 -13.84 25.95
CA ASN A 108 8.02 -15.06 25.70
C ASN A 108 8.60 -16.32 26.37
N ILE A 109 9.84 -16.30 26.86
CA ILE A 109 10.50 -17.44 27.53
C ILE A 109 10.33 -17.37 29.05
N PHE A 110 10.18 -16.16 29.61
CA PHE A 110 10.05 -15.94 31.05
C PHE A 110 8.58 -15.76 31.53
N VAL A 111 7.62 -16.12 30.70
CA VAL A 111 6.18 -16.27 31.02
C VAL A 111 5.85 -17.75 31.12
#